data_AF-A0AAD7TB11-F1
#
_entry.id   AF-A0AAD7TB11-F1
#
_cell.length_a   1.000
_cell.length_b   1.000
_cell.length_c   1.000
_cell.angle_alpha   90.00
_cell.angle_beta   90.00
_cell.angle_gamma   90.00
#
_symmetry.space_group_name_H-M   'P 1'
#
loop_
_entity.id
_entity.type
_entity.pdbx_description
1 polymer ?
#
loop_
_entity_poly.entity_id
_entity_poly.type
_entity_poly.pdbx_seq_one_letter_code
_entity_poly.pdbx_strand_id
1 'polypeptide(L)'
;MASTVHGKETEDICTRWSNKEKVDIQVTRPAVITEYNNNMGRVDLCDRMLSYYRISSRTKKWTARVICHFFDVAITNSWIQYKSDSKALNRPAKDTQQYLEFKLHLAEELMDKTKPENSTCEEEEYEPAMKMRIPQPEKSFHRSATVLYLK
;
A
#
# COMPACT_ATOMS: atom_id res chain seq x y z
N MET A 1 -4.75 -11.25 -24.76
CA MET A 1 -5.35 -9.95 -24.37
C MET A 1 -6.58 -9.75 -25.24
N ALA A 2 -7.70 -9.34 -24.67
CA ALA A 2 -8.94 -9.09 -25.42
C ALA A 2 -9.37 -7.64 -25.20
N SER A 3 -9.89 -6.99 -26.24
CA SER A 3 -10.46 -5.64 -26.17
C SER A 3 -11.77 -5.61 -26.94
N THR A 4 -12.73 -4.84 -26.42
CA THR A 4 -14.00 -4.55 -27.08
C THR A 4 -13.91 -3.35 -28.01
N VAL A 5 -12.84 -2.54 -27.90
CA VAL A 5 -12.69 -1.26 -28.60
C VAL A 5 -11.65 -1.34 -29.72
N HIS A 6 -10.68 -2.26 -29.63
CA HIS A 6 -9.55 -2.32 -30.57
C HIS A 6 -9.57 -3.60 -31.38
N GLY A 7 -9.66 -3.46 -32.71
CA GLY A 7 -9.60 -4.55 -33.67
C GLY A 7 -8.18 -4.96 -34.05
N LYS A 8 -8.04 -5.90 -34.99
CA LYS A 8 -6.75 -6.40 -35.47
C LYS A 8 -5.93 -5.36 -36.24
N GLU A 9 -6.60 -4.38 -36.85
CA GLU A 9 -5.98 -3.45 -37.82
C GLU A 9 -5.16 -2.33 -37.17
N THR A 10 -5.37 -2.06 -35.88
CA THR A 10 -4.60 -1.03 -35.18
C THR A 10 -3.30 -1.65 -34.66
N GLU A 11 -2.23 -1.46 -35.42
CA GLU A 11 -0.87 -1.88 -35.07
C GLU A 11 0.02 -0.66 -34.76
N ASP A 12 0.87 -0.81 -33.75
CA ASP A 12 1.82 0.18 -33.25
C ASP A 12 3.24 -0.42 -33.25
N ILE A 13 4.28 0.40 -33.34
CA ILE A 13 5.67 -0.06 -33.34
C ILE A 13 6.26 0.17 -31.95
N CYS A 14 6.78 -0.88 -31.33
CA CYS A 14 7.51 -0.76 -30.07
C CYS A 14 8.97 -1.17 -30.20
N THR A 15 9.83 -0.52 -29.41
CA THR A 15 11.20 -0.95 -29.25
C THR A 15 11.27 -2.05 -28.19
N ARG A 16 11.95 -3.15 -28.50
CA ARG A 16 12.10 -4.30 -27.61
C ARG A 16 13.51 -4.85 -27.70
N TRP A 17 14.09 -5.14 -26.53
CA TRP A 17 15.38 -5.81 -26.45
C TRP A 17 15.32 -7.24 -27.00
N SER A 18 16.22 -7.57 -27.93
CA SER A 18 16.41 -8.93 -28.46
C SER A 18 17.62 -9.59 -27.79
N ASN A 19 17.39 -10.63 -26.99
CA ASN A 19 18.48 -11.38 -26.36
C ASN A 19 19.40 -12.11 -27.36
N LYS A 20 18.91 -12.39 -28.58
CA LYS A 20 19.69 -13.07 -29.63
C LYS A 20 20.71 -12.14 -30.25
N GLU A 21 20.27 -10.93 -30.60
CA GLU A 21 21.10 -9.94 -31.29
C GLU A 21 21.81 -9.02 -30.30
N LYS A 22 21.37 -8.98 -29.04
CA LYS A 22 21.81 -8.04 -28.00
C LYS A 22 21.69 -6.58 -28.45
N VAL A 23 20.62 -6.28 -29.18
CA VAL A 23 20.26 -4.94 -29.63
C VAL A 23 18.76 -4.73 -29.44
N ASP A 24 18.37 -3.48 -29.29
CA ASP A 24 16.98 -3.05 -29.34
C ASP A 24 16.46 -3.09 -30.78
N ILE A 25 15.43 -3.91 -31.01
CA ILE A 25 14.78 -4.07 -32.31
C ILE A 25 13.38 -3.44 -32.29
N GLN A 26 12.95 -2.95 -33.45
CA GLN A 26 11.58 -2.49 -33.64
C GLN A 26 10.67 -3.68 -33.96
N VAL A 27 9.58 -3.81 -33.20
CA VAL A 27 8.62 -4.90 -33.33
C VAL A 27 7.23 -4.30 -33.42
N THR A 28 6.47 -4.72 -34.44
CA THR A 28 5.06 -4.39 -34.57
C THR A 28 4.25 -5.13 -33.51
N ARG A 29 3.42 -4.39 -32.79
CA ARG A 29 2.52 -4.91 -31.76
C ARG A 29 1.09 -4.40 -31.98
N PRO A 30 0.06 -5.17 -31.60
CA PRO A 30 -1.30 -4.65 -31.55
C PRO A 30 -1.44 -3.45 -30.60
N ALA A 31 -2.18 -2.42 -31.00
CA ALA A 31 -2.40 -1.20 -30.20
C ALA A 31 -3.03 -1.48 -28.83
N VAL A 32 -3.83 -2.55 -28.71
CA VAL A 32 -4.40 -3.00 -27.43
C VAL A 32 -3.32 -3.25 -26.35
N ILE A 33 -2.12 -3.68 -26.74
CA ILE A 33 -1.02 -3.93 -25.81
C ILE A 33 -0.49 -2.61 -25.25
N THR A 34 -0.41 -1.57 -26.10
CA THR A 34 0.03 -0.23 -25.70
C THR A 34 -0.91 0.35 -24.65
N GLU A 35 -2.22 0.37 -24.96
CA GLU A 35 -3.26 0.86 -24.03
C GLU A 35 -3.24 0.08 -22.71
N TYR A 36 -3.17 -1.25 -22.78
CA TYR A 36 -3.08 -2.06 -21.58
C TYR A 36 -1.87 -1.66 -20.71
N ASN A 37 -0.68 -1.56 -21.29
CA ASN A 37 0.52 -1.21 -20.54
C ASN A 37 0.50 0.22 -19.99
N ASN A 38 -0.07 1.17 -20.72
CA ASN A 38 -0.22 2.56 -20.27
C ASN A 38 -1.18 2.69 -19.08
N ASN A 39 -2.20 1.85 -19.04
CA ASN A 39 -3.25 1.90 -18.01
C ASN A 39 -3.00 0.91 -16.86
N MET A 40 -2.11 -0.05 -17.05
CA MET A 40 -1.63 -0.97 -16.02
C MET A 40 -0.80 -0.25 -14.95
N GLY A 41 -0.71 -0.86 -13.76
CA GLY A 41 0.15 -0.37 -12.68
C GLY A 41 -0.46 0.72 -11.79
N ARG A 42 -1.67 1.22 -12.09
CA ARG A 42 -2.37 2.14 -11.17
C ARG A 42 -2.68 1.50 -9.82
N VAL A 43 -3.08 0.22 -9.83
CA VAL A 43 -3.33 -0.57 -8.61
C VAL A 43 -2.02 -0.80 -7.85
N ASP A 44 -0.97 -1.25 -8.55
CA ASP A 44 0.35 -1.50 -7.95
C ASP A 44 0.96 -0.23 -7.30
N LEU A 45 0.71 0.95 -7.89
CA LEU A 45 1.12 2.21 -7.31
C LEU A 45 0.39 2.48 -5.98
N CYS A 46 -0.91 2.24 -5.93
CA CYS A 46 -1.69 2.38 -4.69
C CYS A 46 -1.18 1.42 -3.62
N ASP A 47 -1.00 0.14 -3.96
CA ASP A 47 -0.49 -0.89 -3.04
C ASP A 47 0.90 -0.56 -2.51
N ARG A 48 1.78 -0.06 -3.38
CA ARG A 48 3.10 0.44 -3.00
C ARG A 48 2.99 1.63 -2.04
N MET A 49 2.14 2.60 -2.32
CA MET A 49 1.95 3.76 -1.43
C MET A 49 1.40 3.35 -0.07
N LEU A 50 0.47 2.41 -0.05
CA LEU A 50 -0.10 1.83 1.16
C LEU A 50 0.97 1.16 2.03
N SER A 51 1.97 0.53 1.40
CA SER A 51 3.06 -0.15 2.12
C SER A 51 3.99 0.79 2.88
N TYR A 52 4.21 2.02 2.39
CA TYR A 52 5.18 2.96 2.97
C TYR A 52 4.74 3.51 4.33
N TYR A 53 3.48 3.94 4.47
CA TYR A 53 2.98 4.62 5.67
C TYR A 53 1.68 4.01 6.18
N ARG A 54 1.61 2.68 6.20
CA ARG A 54 0.43 1.93 6.64
C ARG A 54 0.10 2.20 8.12
N ILE A 55 -1.18 2.36 8.43
CA ILE A 55 -1.66 2.38 9.81
C ILE A 55 -1.43 0.99 10.43
N SER A 56 -0.43 0.90 11.31
CA SER A 56 -0.07 -0.33 12.00
C SER A 56 -0.86 -0.50 13.29
N SER A 57 -1.96 -1.24 13.24
CA SER A 57 -2.69 -1.65 14.46
C SER A 57 -2.33 -3.07 14.88
N ARG A 58 -1.86 -3.25 16.12
CA ARG A 58 -1.54 -4.56 16.73
C ARG A 58 -2.79 -5.24 17.27
N THR A 59 -3.78 -5.47 16.40
CA THR A 59 -5.07 -6.08 16.75
C THR A 59 -5.24 -7.47 16.12
N LYS A 60 -5.79 -8.40 16.90
CA LYS A 60 -6.19 -9.73 16.39
C LYS A 60 -7.52 -9.68 15.62
N LYS A 61 -8.38 -8.69 15.90
CA LYS A 61 -9.69 -8.53 15.27
C LYS A 61 -9.53 -8.14 13.79
N TRP A 62 -10.00 -8.99 12.88
CA TRP A 62 -9.87 -8.76 11.43
C TRP A 62 -10.64 -7.51 10.97
N THR A 63 -11.80 -7.23 11.58
CA THR A 63 -12.63 -6.08 11.22
C THR A 63 -11.91 -4.75 11.43
N ALA A 64 -11.20 -4.61 12.56
CA ALA A 64 -10.40 -3.41 12.82
C ALA A 64 -9.26 -3.24 11.80
N ARG A 65 -8.62 -4.35 11.36
CA ARG A 65 -7.61 -4.31 10.29
C ARG A 65 -8.21 -3.84 8.96
N VAL A 66 -9.41 -4.30 8.62
CA VAL A 66 -10.14 -3.88 7.41
C VAL A 66 -10.52 -2.41 7.47
N ILE A 67 -11.03 -1.93 8.60
CA ILE A 67 -11.37 -0.51 8.78
C ILE A 67 -10.12 0.38 8.62
N CYS A 68 -9.02 0.05 9.29
CA CYS A 68 -7.76 0.80 9.12
C CYS A 68 -7.27 0.80 7.66
N HIS A 69 -7.40 -0.33 6.96
CA HIS A 69 -7.05 -0.42 5.55
C HIS A 69 -7.91 0.51 4.67
N PHE A 70 -9.21 0.61 4.93
CA PHE A 70 -10.06 1.56 4.21
C PHE A 70 -9.64 3.02 4.45
N PHE A 71 -9.24 3.39 5.67
CA PHE A 71 -8.68 4.72 5.93
C PHE A 71 -7.39 4.95 5.15
N ASP A 72 -6.46 3.98 5.15
CA ASP A 72 -5.22 4.10 4.38
C ASP A 72 -5.49 4.29 2.87
N VAL A 73 -6.43 3.54 2.30
CA VAL A 73 -6.82 3.66 0.89
C VAL A 73 -7.46 5.01 0.62
N ALA A 74 -8.40 5.45 1.46
CA ALA A 74 -9.06 6.75 1.33
C ALA A 74 -8.04 7.90 1.34
N ILE A 75 -7.12 7.93 2.31
CA ILE A 75 -6.09 8.96 2.43
C ILE A 75 -5.17 8.96 1.21
N THR A 76 -4.78 7.79 0.71
CA THR A 76 -3.94 7.66 -0.48
C THR A 76 -4.64 8.20 -1.72
N ASN A 77 -5.92 7.87 -1.90
CA ASN A 77 -6.73 8.39 -3.00
C ASN A 77 -6.90 9.91 -2.91
N SER A 78 -7.16 10.46 -1.72
CA SER A 78 -7.25 11.91 -1.49
C SER A 78 -5.95 12.62 -1.85
N TRP A 79 -4.79 12.06 -1.52
CA TRP A 79 -3.50 12.64 -1.90
C TRP A 79 -3.24 12.60 -3.41
N ILE A 80 -3.62 11.50 -4.09
CA ILE A 80 -3.54 11.40 -5.56
C ILE A 80 -4.42 12.47 -6.22
N GLN A 81 -5.63 12.67 -5.70
CA GLN A 81 -6.53 13.72 -6.17
C GLN A 81 -5.93 15.11 -5.93
N TYR A 82 -5.46 15.41 -4.72
CA TYR A 82 -4.78 16.66 -4.37
C TYR A 82 -3.62 16.99 -5.32
N LYS A 83 -2.80 15.99 -5.68
CA LYS A 83 -1.73 16.18 -6.67
C LYS A 83 -2.24 16.48 -8.07
N SER A 84 -3.36 15.88 -8.46
CA SER A 84 -3.97 16.11 -9.77
C SER A 84 -4.56 17.53 -9.83
N ASP A 85 -5.22 17.95 -8.76
CA ASP A 85 -5.79 19.30 -8.63
C ASP A 85 -4.70 20.37 -8.58
N SER A 86 -3.61 20.12 -7.83
CA SER A 86 -2.44 21.01 -7.78
C SER A 86 -1.84 21.26 -9.16
N LYS A 87 -1.74 20.21 -9.99
CA LYS A 87 -1.30 20.32 -11.39
C LYS A 87 -2.30 21.10 -12.23
N ALA A 88 -3.60 20.84 -12.08
CA ALA A 88 -4.65 21.55 -12.82
C ALA A 88 -4.67 23.05 -12.50
N LEU A 89 -4.33 23.42 -11.26
CA LEU A 89 -4.22 24.81 -10.79
C LEU A 89 -2.85 25.45 -11.07
N ASN A 90 -1.94 24.79 -11.79
CA ASN A 90 -0.58 25.25 -12.08
C ASN A 90 0.25 25.63 -10.83
N ARG A 91 0.00 24.97 -9.69
CA ARG A 91 0.82 25.19 -8.49
C ARG A 91 2.21 24.57 -8.72
N PRO A 92 3.31 25.24 -8.34
CA PRO A 92 4.64 24.68 -8.48
C PRO A 92 4.77 23.39 -7.67
N ALA A 93 5.51 22.41 -8.19
CA ALA A 93 5.65 21.10 -7.57
C ALA A 93 6.23 21.16 -6.14
N LYS A 94 7.01 22.21 -5.84
CA LYS A 94 7.58 22.48 -4.51
C LYS A 94 6.51 22.74 -3.45
N ASP A 95 5.38 23.32 -3.85
CA ASP A 95 4.28 23.68 -2.96
C ASP A 95 3.24 22.56 -2.86
N THR A 96 3.45 21.44 -3.57
CA THR A 96 2.62 20.25 -3.47
C THR A 96 3.23 19.30 -2.46
N GLN A 97 2.56 19.11 -1.33
CA GLN A 97 3.04 18.29 -0.23
C GLN A 97 3.34 16.84 -0.66
N GLN A 98 4.41 16.29 -0.11
CA GLN A 98 4.70 14.86 -0.22
C GLN A 98 3.68 14.03 0.58
N TYR A 99 3.58 12.74 0.29
CA TYR A 99 2.52 11.89 0.86
C TYR A 99 2.56 11.82 2.40
N LEU A 100 3.76 11.75 3.00
CA LEU A 100 3.91 11.76 4.45
C LEU A 100 3.45 13.08 5.08
N GLU A 101 3.88 14.21 4.51
CA GLU A 101 3.49 15.55 5.01
C GLU A 101 1.98 15.75 4.92
N PHE A 102 1.37 15.32 3.81
CA PHE A 102 -0.08 15.34 3.66
C PHE A 102 -0.79 14.52 4.75
N LYS A 103 -0.24 13.34 5.08
CA LYS A 103 -0.76 12.49 6.16
C LYS A 103 -0.64 13.14 7.53
N LEU A 104 0.48 13.81 7.82
CA LEU A 104 0.70 14.54 9.07
C LEU A 104 -0.28 15.70 9.21
N HIS A 105 -0.39 16.53 8.17
CA HIS A 105 -1.33 17.65 8.13
C HIS A 105 -2.78 17.19 8.34
N LEU A 106 -3.17 16.08 7.70
CA LEU A 106 -4.49 15.49 7.90
C LEU A 106 -4.70 15.03 9.36
N ALA A 107 -3.68 14.46 9.99
CA ALA A 107 -3.76 14.02 11.39
C ALA A 107 -3.92 15.23 12.33
N GLU A 108 -3.14 16.30 12.14
CA GLU A 108 -3.24 17.54 12.89
C GLU A 108 -4.64 18.14 12.79
N GLU A 109 -5.18 18.27 11.57
CA GLU A 109 -6.53 18.79 11.37
C GLU A 109 -7.63 17.95 12.07
N LEU A 110 -7.47 16.63 12.08
CA LEU A 110 -8.43 15.73 12.74
C LEU A 110 -8.33 15.82 14.27
N MET A 111 -7.13 16.05 14.80
CA MET A 111 -6.89 16.23 16.24
C MET A 111 -7.41 17.58 16.75
N ASP A 112 -7.24 18.66 15.98
CA ASP A 112 -7.71 19.98 16.40
C ASP A 112 -9.24 20.07 16.41
N LYS A 113 -9.92 19.41 15.47
CA LYS A 113 -11.39 19.31 15.43
C LYS A 113 -11.99 18.47 16.56
N THR A 114 -11.16 17.70 17.28
CA THR A 114 -11.62 16.83 18.38
C THR A 114 -11.36 17.39 19.77
N LYS A 115 -10.71 18.56 19.90
CA LYS A 115 -10.63 19.28 21.18
C LYS A 115 -12.04 19.78 21.53
N PRO A 116 -12.67 19.29 22.61
CA PRO A 116 -13.91 19.88 23.08
C PRO A 116 -13.62 21.32 23.51
N GLU A 117 -14.41 22.26 23.01
CA GLU A 117 -14.46 23.63 23.50
C GLU A 117 -14.75 23.54 25.03
N ASN A 118 -13.71 23.69 25.87
CA ASN A 118 -13.69 23.56 27.34
C ASN A 118 -13.55 22.14 27.94
N SER A 119 -12.32 21.65 28.06
CA SER A 119 -11.90 20.92 29.27
C SER A 119 -10.43 21.19 29.56
N THR A 120 -10.13 21.74 30.74
CA THR A 120 -8.79 21.86 31.29
C THR A 120 -8.13 20.48 31.32
N CYS A 121 -7.06 20.28 30.52
CA CYS A 121 -6.30 19.04 30.50
C CYS A 121 -5.25 19.09 31.61
N GLU A 122 -5.52 18.43 32.73
CA GLU A 122 -4.46 18.06 33.66
C GLU A 122 -3.60 16.98 32.98
N GLU A 123 -2.29 17.24 32.85
CA GLU A 123 -1.32 16.27 32.36
C GLU A 123 -1.18 15.14 33.38
N GLU A 124 -2.00 14.09 33.28
CA GLU A 124 -1.70 12.84 33.99
C GLU A 124 -0.59 12.09 33.24
N GLU A 125 0.57 12.00 33.90
CA GLU A 125 1.75 11.26 33.46
C GLU A 125 1.40 9.78 33.23
N TYR A 126 1.43 9.37 31.95
CA TYR A 126 1.10 8.00 31.54
C TYR A 126 2.28 7.06 31.82
N GLU A 127 2.16 6.26 32.87
CA GLU A 127 3.03 5.10 33.12
C GLU A 127 2.47 3.83 32.42
N PRO A 128 3.13 3.29 31.39
CA PRO A 128 2.62 2.14 30.65
C PRO A 128 2.67 0.86 31.51
N ALA A 129 1.54 0.17 31.63
CA ALA A 129 1.45 -1.10 32.34
C ALA A 129 2.42 -2.16 31.77
N MET A 130 3.42 -2.53 32.56
CA MET A 130 4.39 -3.58 32.23
C MET A 130 3.69 -4.95 32.19
N LYS A 131 3.45 -5.48 30.99
CA LYS A 131 2.89 -6.83 30.82
C LYS A 131 3.95 -7.87 31.20
N MET A 132 3.74 -8.58 32.31
CA MET A 132 4.52 -9.76 32.66
C MET A 132 4.39 -10.82 31.56
N ARG A 133 5.52 -11.32 31.03
CA ARG A 133 5.52 -12.42 30.08
C ARG A 133 5.11 -13.70 30.81
N ILE A 134 4.07 -14.36 30.32
CA ILE A 134 3.74 -15.73 30.70
C ILE A 134 4.87 -16.63 30.19
N PRO A 135 5.57 -17.41 31.05
CA PRO A 135 6.62 -18.32 30.60
C PRO A 135 6.04 -19.35 29.62
N GLN A 136 6.78 -19.60 28.53
CA GLN A 136 6.42 -20.65 27.56
C GLN A 136 6.55 -22.02 28.25
N PRO A 137 5.60 -22.95 28.05
CA PRO A 137 5.74 -24.31 28.55
C PRO A 137 6.94 -24.99 27.87
N GLU A 138 7.70 -25.76 28.65
CA GLU A 138 8.91 -26.43 28.20
C GLU A 138 8.61 -27.48 27.10
N LYS A 139 9.50 -27.59 26.12
CA LYS A 139 9.35 -28.54 25.01
C LYS A 139 9.55 -29.97 25.53
N SER A 140 8.48 -30.78 25.51
CA SER A 140 8.56 -32.21 25.81
C SER A 140 9.38 -32.94 24.73
N PHE A 141 10.42 -33.64 25.18
CA PHE A 141 11.27 -34.48 24.34
C PHE A 141 10.46 -35.71 23.86
N HIS A 142 10.18 -35.81 22.56
CA HIS A 142 9.58 -37.02 22.00
C HIS A 142 10.59 -38.18 22.06
N ARG A 143 10.29 -39.20 22.87
CA ARG A 143 11.03 -40.47 22.89
C ARG A 143 10.80 -41.21 21.57
N SER A 144 11.89 -41.56 20.91
CA SER A 144 11.93 -42.37 19.69
C SER A 144 11.37 -43.77 19.99
N ALA A 145 10.30 -44.18 19.30
CA ALA A 145 9.77 -45.53 19.37
C ALA A 145 10.47 -46.41 18.34
N THR A 146 11.41 -47.22 18.81
CA THR A 146 12.02 -48.33 18.06
C THR A 146 10.94 -49.35 17.71
N VAL A 147 10.66 -49.51 16.41
CA VAL A 147 9.83 -50.60 15.88
C VAL A 147 10.63 -51.90 15.97
N LEU A 148 10.23 -52.79 16.86
CA LEU A 148 10.70 -54.18 16.88
C LEU A 148 9.83 -55.01 15.92
N TYR A 149 10.44 -55.53 14.87
CA TYR A 149 9.92 -56.65 14.07
C TYR A 149 9.94 -57.91 14.93
N LEU A 150 8.82 -58.67 14.97
CA LEU A 150 8.74 -60.14 15.08
C LEU A 150 7.28 -60.57 15.30
N LYS A 151 6.59 -61.00 14.24
CA LYS A 151 6.16 -62.39 13.95
C LYS A 151 4.96 -62.40 13.00
#